data_AF-A0A1S7P728-F1
#
_entry.id   AF-A0A1S7P728-F1
#
_cell.length_a   1.000
_cell.length_b   1.000
_cell.length_c   1.000
_cell.angle_alpha   90.00
_cell.angle_beta   90.00
_cell.angle_gamma   90.00
#
_symmetry.space_group_name_H-M   'P 1'
#
loop_
_entity.id
_entity.type
_entity.pdbx_description
1 polymer ?
#
loop_
_entity_poly.entity_id
_entity_poly.type
_entity_poly.pdbx_seq_one_letter_code
_entity_poly.pdbx_strand_id
1 'polypeptide(L)'
;MPGRAEGGEAPRTLGRLKSTLRARPTVSTESKPMRLKSEMFVSALIRRVFAAGGFAAVEKKGAEEAGAIFVRQRLRDGRENLYGPAPQSFADDEDIIRAERRFETRLAGVEGEESAALLERERRFDSDLWVVEIETDEIGTLLTLVDRPQA
;
A
#
# COMPACT_ATOMS: atom_id res chain seq x y z
N MET A 1 -13.42 -71.85 -61.00
CA MET A 1 -12.94 -70.50 -60.64
C MET A 1 -12.70 -70.45 -59.13
N PRO A 2 -11.51 -70.02 -58.68
CA PRO A 2 -11.07 -69.86 -57.28
C PRO A 2 -11.71 -68.58 -56.68
N GLY A 3 -11.59 -68.17 -55.43
CA GLY A 3 -10.75 -68.46 -54.26
C GLY A 3 -11.35 -67.65 -53.08
N ARG A 4 -11.23 -68.09 -51.83
CA ARG A 4 -10.10 -67.93 -50.91
C ARG A 4 -9.94 -66.49 -50.36
N ALA A 5 -9.63 -66.45 -49.06
CA ALA A 5 -9.22 -65.33 -48.21
C ALA A 5 -10.39 -64.50 -47.62
N GLU A 6 -10.72 -64.64 -46.33
CA GLU A 6 -9.95 -64.33 -45.11
C GLU A 6 -9.86 -62.84 -44.77
N GLY A 7 -10.10 -62.54 -43.50
CA GLY A 7 -9.90 -61.23 -42.86
C GLY A 7 -11.23 -60.51 -42.61
N GLY A 8 -11.57 -60.07 -41.40
CA GLY A 8 -10.81 -60.01 -40.17
C GLY A 8 -11.71 -59.45 -39.07
N GLU A 9 -11.48 -60.01 -37.89
CA GLU A 9 -11.97 -59.65 -36.57
C GLU A 9 -12.05 -58.14 -36.31
N ALA A 10 -13.18 -57.68 -35.77
CA ALA A 10 -13.32 -56.34 -35.19
C ALA A 10 -13.44 -56.46 -33.67
N PRO A 11 -12.36 -56.23 -32.90
CA PRO A 11 -12.47 -56.08 -31.46
C PRO A 11 -12.82 -54.63 -31.10
N ARG A 12 -13.93 -54.54 -30.38
CA ARG A 12 -14.20 -53.65 -29.24
C ARG A 12 -12.98 -52.84 -28.76
N THR A 13 -13.03 -51.52 -28.79
CA THR A 13 -12.49 -50.72 -27.67
C THR A 13 -13.03 -49.30 -27.64
N LEU A 14 -13.67 -49.01 -26.51
CA LEU A 14 -13.88 -47.71 -25.90
C LEU A 14 -12.54 -46.94 -25.85
N GLY A 15 -12.50 -45.67 -26.25
CA GLY A 15 -11.30 -44.88 -25.95
C GLY A 15 -11.10 -43.56 -26.67
N ARG A 16 -11.55 -42.49 -26.01
CA ARG A 16 -10.84 -41.21 -25.87
C ARG A 16 -10.92 -40.24 -27.05
N LEU A 17 -11.87 -39.31 -26.94
CA LEU A 17 -11.72 -37.95 -27.48
C LEU A 17 -10.40 -37.37 -26.95
N LYS A 18 -9.44 -37.14 -27.84
CA LYS A 18 -8.32 -36.22 -27.59
C LYS A 18 -8.62 -34.94 -28.35
N SER A 19 -9.57 -34.16 -27.86
CA SER A 19 -9.69 -32.75 -28.22
C SER A 19 -8.43 -32.08 -27.68
N THR A 20 -7.48 -31.80 -28.56
CA THR A 20 -6.31 -30.98 -28.26
C THR A 20 -6.78 -29.57 -27.99
N LEU A 21 -7.21 -29.33 -26.75
CA LEU A 21 -7.39 -28.00 -26.18
C LEU A 21 -5.99 -27.38 -26.18
N ARG A 22 -5.72 -26.59 -27.21
CA ARG A 22 -4.52 -25.77 -27.29
C ARG A 22 -4.62 -24.79 -26.12
N ALA A 23 -4.00 -25.15 -25.00
CA ALA A 23 -3.91 -24.32 -23.82
C ALA A 23 -3.33 -22.98 -24.26
N ARG A 24 -4.17 -21.95 -24.22
CA ARG A 24 -3.73 -20.56 -24.33
C ARG A 24 -2.78 -20.36 -23.15
N PRO A 25 -1.59 -19.75 -23.31
CA PRO A 25 -0.82 -19.35 -22.16
C PRO A 25 -1.68 -18.33 -21.39
N THR A 26 -2.22 -18.75 -20.26
CA THR A 26 -2.66 -17.82 -19.23
C THR A 26 -1.38 -17.11 -18.81
N VAL A 27 -1.19 -15.89 -19.29
CA VAL A 27 -0.25 -14.98 -18.65
C VAL A 27 -0.75 -14.81 -17.23
N SER A 28 -0.16 -15.57 -16.30
CA SER A 28 -0.23 -15.25 -14.89
C SER A 28 0.44 -13.90 -14.78
N THR A 29 -0.34 -12.83 -14.87
CA THR A 29 0.07 -11.54 -14.34
C THR A 29 0.18 -11.78 -12.85
N GLU A 30 1.36 -12.19 -12.41
CA GLU A 30 1.79 -11.92 -11.05
C GLU A 30 1.89 -10.40 -10.97
N SER A 31 0.72 -9.76 -10.82
CA SER A 31 0.62 -8.38 -10.38
C SER A 31 1.11 -8.41 -8.95
N LYS A 32 2.45 -8.40 -8.80
CA LYS A 32 3.12 -8.06 -7.56
C LYS A 32 2.42 -6.78 -7.11
N PRO A 33 1.69 -6.77 -5.98
CA PRO A 33 0.98 -5.58 -5.56
C PRO A 33 2.02 -4.47 -5.52
N MET A 34 1.89 -3.50 -6.42
CA MET A 34 2.83 -2.40 -6.54
C MET A 34 2.59 -1.51 -5.34
N ARG A 35 3.14 -1.90 -4.18
CA ARG A 35 3.12 -1.08 -2.99
C ARG A 35 3.80 0.22 -3.35
N LEU A 36 3.06 1.33 -3.25
CA LEU A 36 3.60 2.64 -3.54
C LEU A 36 4.81 2.88 -2.63
N LYS A 37 5.97 3.17 -3.23
CA LYS A 37 7.20 3.47 -2.50
C LYS A 37 6.96 4.60 -1.51
N SER A 38 7.58 4.53 -0.34
CA SER A 38 7.45 5.57 0.69
C SER A 38 7.86 6.95 0.14
N GLU A 39 8.92 7.03 -0.66
CA GLU A 39 9.34 8.28 -1.30
C GLU A 39 8.28 8.86 -2.25
N MET A 40 7.62 8.00 -3.05
CA MET A 40 6.59 8.43 -3.99
C MET A 40 5.37 8.97 -3.23
N PHE A 41 4.99 8.32 -2.14
CA PHE A 41 3.91 8.78 -1.27
C PHE A 41 4.24 10.15 -0.66
N VAL A 42 5.43 10.32 -0.08
CA VAL A 42 5.87 11.58 0.52
C VAL A 42 5.89 12.70 -0.53
N SER A 43 6.42 12.43 -1.72
CA SER A 43 6.43 13.40 -2.83
C SER A 43 5.02 13.81 -3.26
N ALA A 44 4.09 12.85 -3.32
CA ALA A 44 2.69 13.13 -3.64
C ALA A 44 2.00 13.93 -2.52
N LEU A 45 2.23 13.59 -1.26
CA LEU A 45 1.70 14.30 -0.10
C LEU A 45 2.14 15.77 -0.11
N ILE A 46 3.45 16.02 -0.30
CA ILE A 46 4.01 17.37 -0.38
C ILE A 46 3.32 18.18 -1.48
N ARG A 47 3.14 17.61 -2.67
CA ARG A 47 2.45 18.28 -3.78
C ARG A 47 0.98 18.60 -3.43
N ARG A 48 0.28 17.70 -2.75
CA ARG A 48 -1.12 17.92 -2.33
C ARG A 48 -1.22 19.02 -1.28
N VAL A 49 -0.30 19.06 -0.33
CA VAL A 49 -0.23 20.13 0.69
C VAL A 49 0.02 21.49 0.03
N PHE A 50 0.99 21.57 -0.88
CA PHE A 50 1.25 22.82 -1.62
C PHE A 50 0.07 23.24 -2.49
N ALA A 51 -0.64 22.29 -3.12
CA ALA A 51 -1.85 22.58 -3.88
C ALA A 51 -3.00 23.10 -3.01
N ALA A 52 -3.06 22.69 -1.74
CA ALA A 52 -3.98 23.23 -0.74
C ALA A 52 -3.52 24.58 -0.15
N GLY A 53 -2.37 25.13 -0.58
CA GLY A 53 -1.81 26.37 -0.05
C GLY A 53 -1.11 26.24 1.30
N GLY A 54 -0.87 25.00 1.76
CA GLY A 54 -0.07 24.72 2.94
C GLY A 54 1.43 24.61 2.63
N PHE A 55 2.21 24.34 3.67
CA PHE A 55 3.65 24.09 3.56
C PHE A 55 3.97 22.64 3.92
N ALA A 56 4.95 22.03 3.25
CA ALA A 56 5.41 20.68 3.59
C ALA A 56 6.93 20.55 3.40
N ALA A 57 7.58 19.88 4.35
CA ALA A 57 9.02 19.62 4.34
C ALA A 57 9.34 18.21 4.85
N VAL A 58 10.39 17.59 4.30
CA VAL A 58 10.89 16.30 4.79
C VAL A 58 11.96 16.59 5.85
N GLU A 59 11.61 16.42 7.12
CA GLU A 59 12.53 16.52 8.26
C GLU A 59 13.56 15.38 8.25
N LYS A 60 13.11 14.18 7.90
CA LYS A 60 13.97 12.99 7.82
C LYS A 60 13.58 12.09 6.66
N LYS A 61 14.56 11.73 5.84
CA LYS A 61 14.45 10.70 4.81
C LYS A 61 14.74 9.33 5.41
N GLY A 62 13.79 8.40 5.27
CA GLY A 62 13.93 7.00 5.67
C GLY A 62 14.11 6.06 4.48
N ALA A 63 13.78 4.78 4.65
CA ALA A 63 13.85 3.78 3.58
C ALA A 63 12.83 4.06 2.47
N GLU A 64 13.29 4.09 1.22
CA GLU A 64 12.51 4.55 0.06
C GLU A 64 11.39 3.57 -0.33
N GLU A 65 11.61 2.27 -0.14
CA GLU A 65 10.66 1.21 -0.55
C GLU A 65 9.57 0.96 0.51
N ALA A 66 9.95 0.85 1.78
CA ALA A 66 9.07 0.37 2.85
C ALA A 66 9.23 1.10 4.20
N GLY A 67 9.86 2.27 4.24
CA GLY A 67 10.03 3.03 5.48
C GLY A 67 8.69 3.45 6.10
N ALA A 68 8.62 3.44 7.43
CA ALA A 68 7.50 3.97 8.20
C ALA A 68 7.39 5.48 7.97
N ILE A 69 6.20 6.00 7.67
CA ILE A 69 6.01 7.43 7.37
C ILE A 69 5.29 8.08 8.53
N PHE A 70 5.95 9.01 9.19
CA PHE A 70 5.37 9.87 10.20
C PHE A 70 5.13 11.25 9.62
N VAL A 71 3.93 11.79 9.86
CA VAL A 71 3.54 13.13 9.41
C VAL A 71 3.24 13.98 10.63
N ARG A 72 3.96 15.09 10.78
CA ARG A 72 3.73 16.09 11.82
C ARG A 72 2.98 17.25 11.21
N GLN A 73 1.75 17.48 11.64
CA GLN A 73 0.95 18.64 11.23
C GLN A 73 1.08 19.73 12.27
N ARG A 74 1.54 20.91 11.85
CA ARG A 74 1.54 22.12 12.65
C ARG A 74 0.28 22.93 12.35
N LEU A 75 -0.53 23.15 13.39
CA LEU A 75 -1.73 23.98 13.33
C LEU A 75 -1.37 25.45 13.57
N ARG A 76 -2.20 26.36 13.05
CA ARG A 76 -2.05 27.82 13.25
C ARG A 76 -2.17 28.25 14.71
N ASP A 77 -2.82 27.41 15.53
CA ASP A 77 -3.01 27.60 16.97
C ASP A 77 -1.72 27.33 17.78
N GLY A 78 -0.63 26.91 17.12
CA GLY A 78 0.64 26.55 17.77
C GLY A 78 0.71 25.10 18.26
N ARG A 79 -0.40 24.37 18.18
CA ARG A 79 -0.47 22.93 18.48
C ARG A 79 -0.03 22.08 17.29
N GLU A 80 0.39 20.87 17.58
CA GLU A 80 0.85 19.90 16.60
C GLU A 80 0.09 18.57 16.72
N ASN A 81 -0.19 17.96 15.57
CA ASN A 81 -0.70 16.60 15.48
C ASN A 81 0.40 15.71 14.90
N LEU A 82 0.51 14.48 15.40
CA LEU A 82 1.44 13.49 14.89
C LEU A 82 0.66 12.29 14.37
N TYR A 83 0.90 11.96 13.11
CA TYR A 83 0.31 10.82 12.43
C TYR A 83 1.37 9.76 12.16
N GLY A 84 1.04 8.50 12.44
CA GLY A 84 1.89 7.34 12.17
C GLY A 84 1.24 6.40 11.16
N PRO A 85 2.02 5.46 10.59
CA PRO A 85 1.45 4.44 9.72
C PRO A 85 0.54 3.51 10.54
N ALA A 86 -0.67 3.27 10.07
CA ALA A 86 -1.58 2.34 10.71
C ALA A 86 -1.09 0.89 10.51
N PRO A 87 -1.27 0.00 11.51
CA PRO A 87 -0.83 -1.39 11.39
C PRO A 87 -1.59 -2.10 10.27
N GLN A 88 -0.89 -3.00 9.57
CA GLN A 88 -1.40 -3.69 8.39
C GLN A 88 -2.63 -4.58 8.66
N SER A 89 -2.96 -4.85 9.93
CA SER A 89 -4.23 -5.47 10.33
C SER A 89 -5.47 -4.65 9.97
N PHE A 90 -5.30 -3.34 9.75
CA PHE A 90 -6.35 -2.45 9.27
C PHE A 90 -6.34 -2.29 7.75
N ALA A 91 -5.52 -3.02 6.99
CA ALA A 91 -5.59 -2.98 5.52
C ALA A 91 -6.54 -4.09 5.04
N ASP A 92 -7.65 -3.74 4.40
CA ASP A 92 -8.51 -4.72 3.72
C ASP A 92 -7.84 -5.18 2.42
N ASP A 93 -8.29 -6.31 1.87
CA ASP A 93 -7.81 -6.83 0.58
C ASP A 93 -7.90 -5.77 -0.54
N GLU A 94 -8.89 -4.86 -0.51
CA GLU A 94 -9.00 -3.74 -1.45
C GLU A 94 -7.88 -2.69 -1.30
N ASP A 95 -7.39 -2.42 -0.09
CA ASP A 95 -6.28 -1.47 0.14
C ASP A 95 -4.94 -2.05 -0.27
N ILE A 96 -4.79 -3.37 -0.16
CA ILE A 96 -3.63 -4.09 -0.70
C ILE A 96 -3.64 -4.01 -2.23
N ILE A 97 -4.81 -4.09 -2.86
CA ILE A 97 -4.99 -3.93 -4.32
C ILE A 97 -4.74 -2.47 -4.74
N ARG A 98 -5.19 -1.47 -3.97
CA ARG A 98 -4.99 -0.03 -4.27
C ARG A 98 -3.68 0.56 -3.75
N ALA A 99 -2.90 -0.22 -3.00
CA ALA A 99 -1.69 0.22 -2.32
C ALA A 99 -1.88 1.47 -1.44
N GLU A 100 -3.08 1.63 -0.86
CA GLU A 100 -3.41 2.79 -0.04
C GLU A 100 -2.81 2.63 1.36
N ARG A 101 -1.92 3.56 1.73
CA ARG A 101 -1.33 3.62 3.07
C ARG A 101 -2.29 4.35 3.99
N ARG A 102 -2.71 3.68 5.06
CA ARG A 102 -3.55 4.24 6.10
C ARG A 102 -2.70 4.78 7.24
N PHE A 103 -3.18 5.85 7.86
CA PHE A 103 -2.50 6.55 8.94
C PHE A 103 -3.40 6.60 10.16
N GLU A 104 -2.81 6.56 11.34
CA GLU A 104 -3.51 6.76 12.61
C GLU A 104 -2.97 8.02 13.28
N THR A 105 -3.84 8.68 14.06
CA THR A 105 -3.43 9.82 14.87
C THR A 105 -2.76 9.30 16.15
N ARG A 106 -1.45 9.53 16.27
CA ARG A 106 -0.66 9.16 17.45
C ARG A 106 -0.76 10.20 18.54
N LEU A 107 -0.73 11.47 18.16
CA LEU A 107 -0.93 12.61 19.06
C LEU A 107 -1.80 13.64 18.34
N ALA A 108 -2.72 14.26 19.07
CA ALA A 108 -3.59 15.31 18.56
C ALA A 108 -3.60 16.50 19.52
N GLY A 109 -3.35 17.69 19.00
CA GLY A 109 -3.42 18.93 19.77
C GLY A 109 -2.34 19.05 20.85
N VAL A 110 -1.17 18.45 20.64
CA VAL A 110 -0.06 18.48 21.61
C VAL A 110 0.88 19.65 21.32
N GLU A 111 1.76 19.95 22.28
CA GLU A 111 2.86 20.88 22.06
C GLU A 111 3.97 20.23 21.23
N GLY A 112 4.79 21.05 20.56
CA GLY A 112 5.84 20.51 19.70
C GLY A 112 6.96 19.78 20.42
N GLU A 113 7.12 20.01 21.73
CA GLU A 113 8.05 19.23 22.56
C GLU A 113 7.59 17.78 22.71
N GLU A 114 6.29 17.56 22.95
CA GLU A 114 5.70 16.22 23.07
C GLU A 114 5.75 15.46 21.74
N SER A 115 5.46 16.16 20.63
CA SER A 115 5.54 15.59 19.28
C SER A 115 6.99 15.17 18.95
N ALA A 116 7.97 16.03 19.28
CA ALA A 116 9.39 15.77 19.09
C ALA A 116 9.90 14.61 19.97
N ALA A 117 9.47 14.54 21.23
CA ALA A 117 9.87 13.48 22.15
C ALA A 117 9.39 12.09 21.68
N LEU A 118 8.17 12.00 21.15
CA LEU A 118 7.67 10.75 20.56
C LEU A 118 8.45 10.39 19.29
N LEU A 119 8.68 11.35 18.40
CA LEU A 119 9.47 11.15 17.18
C LEU A 119 10.90 10.69 17.49
N GLU A 120 11.53 11.23 18.54
CA GLU A 120 12.87 10.81 18.95
C GLU A 120 12.88 9.35 19.45
N ARG A 121 11.86 8.93 20.19
CA ARG A 121 11.70 7.53 20.61
C ARG A 121 11.53 6.60 19.41
N GLU A 122 10.64 6.94 18.48
CA GLU A 122 10.44 6.15 17.26
C GLU A 122 11.72 6.11 16.42
N ARG A 123 12.45 7.23 16.33
CA ARG A 123 13.73 7.30 15.60
C ARG A 123 14.80 6.40 16.19
N ARG A 124 14.80 6.22 17.52
CA ARG A 124 15.71 5.29 18.20
C ARG A 124 15.34 3.84 17.93
N PHE A 125 14.05 3.55 17.73
CA PHE A 125 13.56 2.21 17.43
C PHE A 125 13.74 1.85 15.95
N ASP A 126 13.33 2.74 15.05
CA ASP A 126 13.37 2.58 13.61
C ASP A 126 14.11 3.75 12.97
N SER A 127 15.39 3.53 12.64
CA SER A 127 16.21 4.56 12.00
C SER A 127 15.82 4.80 10.53
N ASP A 128 15.01 3.93 9.95
CA ASP A 128 14.55 3.96 8.55
C ASP A 128 13.18 4.63 8.39
N LEU A 129 12.67 5.30 9.42
CA LEU A 129 11.46 6.09 9.36
C LEU A 129 11.64 7.42 8.60
N TRP A 130 10.58 7.83 7.94
CA TRP A 130 10.39 9.15 7.34
C TRP A 130 9.66 10.07 8.32
N VAL A 131 10.12 11.31 8.41
CA VAL A 131 9.39 12.38 9.11
C VAL A 131 9.09 13.48 8.11
N VAL A 132 7.82 13.79 7.95
CA VAL A 132 7.34 14.86 7.08
C VAL A 132 6.62 15.88 7.95
N GLU A 133 7.09 17.10 7.97
CA GLU A 133 6.37 18.21 8.57
C GLU A 133 5.44 18.84 7.53
N ILE A 134 4.22 19.14 7.96
CA ILE A 134 3.24 19.88 7.15
C ILE A 134 2.61 20.98 7.99
N GLU A 135 2.37 22.13 7.38
CA GLU A 135 1.57 23.22 7.93
C GLU A 135 0.30 23.32 7.09
N THR A 136 -0.81 22.85 7.66
CA THR A 136 -2.13 22.85 7.01
C THR A 136 -3.21 22.80 8.08
N ASP A 137 -4.40 23.31 7.76
CA ASP A 137 -5.59 23.14 8.59
C ASP A 137 -6.31 21.83 8.24
N GLU A 138 -6.36 21.50 6.94
CA GLU A 138 -7.08 20.35 6.41
C GLU A 138 -6.15 19.16 6.19
N ILE A 139 -6.24 18.13 7.05
CA ILE A 139 -5.46 16.90 6.95
C ILE A 139 -6.24 15.71 6.36
N GLY A 140 -7.57 15.67 6.57
CA GLY A 140 -8.41 14.53 6.18
C GLY A 140 -8.54 14.31 4.67
N THR A 141 -8.26 15.35 3.86
CA THR A 141 -8.20 15.25 2.39
C THR A 141 -6.81 14.84 1.88
N LEU A 142 -5.78 14.99 2.71
CA LEU A 142 -4.39 14.73 2.39
C LEU A 142 -3.95 13.32 2.80
N LEU A 143 -4.43 12.85 3.95
CA LEU A 143 -4.13 11.53 4.52
C LEU A 143 -5.42 10.72 4.77
N THR A 144 -5.35 9.43 4.46
CA THR A 144 -6.41 8.48 4.82
C THR A 144 -6.22 8.05 6.27
N LEU A 145 -6.94 8.69 7.18
CA LEU A 145 -6.89 8.40 8.62
C LEU A 145 -7.85 7.25 8.97
N VAL A 146 -7.38 6.22 9.68
CA VAL A 146 -8.22 5.13 10.22
C VAL A 146 -8.80 5.42 11.59
N ASP A 147 -8.17 6.34 12.31
CA ASP A 147 -8.72 6.81 13.57
C ASP A 147 -9.88 7.76 13.25
N ARG A 148 -11.11 7.26 13.41
CA ARG A 148 -12.21 8.15 13.74
C ARG A 148 -11.99 8.54 15.20
N PRO A 149 -11.83 9.83 15.55
CA PRO A 149 -12.07 10.22 16.92
C PRO A 149 -13.53 9.84 17.24
N GLN A 150 -13.70 8.77 18.01
CA GLN A 150 -14.94 8.50 18.70
C GLN A 150 -15.11 9.65 19.68
N ALA A 151 -16.12 10.48 19.40
CA ALA A 151 -16.61 11.49 20.32
C ALA A 151 -17.05 10.88 21.65
#